data_AF-A0A8T5TMP0-F1
#
_entry.id   AF-A0A8T5TMP0-F1
#
_cell.length_a   1.000
_cell.length_b   1.000
_cell.length_c   1.000
_cell.angle_alpha   90.00
_cell.angle_beta   90.00
_cell.angle_gamma   90.00
#
_symmetry.space_group_name_H-M   'P 1'
#
loop_
_entity.id
_entity.type
_entity.pdbx_description
1 polymer ?
#
loop_
_entity_poly.entity_id
_entity_poly.type
_entity_poly.pdbx_seq_one_letter_code
_entity_poly.pdbx_strand_id
1 'polypeptide(L)'
;MFDKVALVYTDQYGRYDFGPDHPLRPLRLKLTYDLMEKLNLLSHERLEIKEPIAATRKQIERAHDPKYVEVVKKLSDNPEDITIQPYLYGLGPGDNPIFKGMYEASALVCGASTLAADLVWK
;
A
#
# COMPACT_ATOMS: atom_id res chain seq x y z
N MET A 1 -15.36 23.59 14.16
CA MET A 1 -15.13 22.46 15.09
C MET A 1 -14.71 21.31 14.22
N PHE A 2 -13.45 20.87 14.25
CA PHE A 2 -13.02 19.79 13.36
C PHE A 2 -13.63 18.47 13.82
N ASP A 3 -14.28 17.80 12.88
CA ASP A 3 -14.84 16.46 13.00
C ASP A 3 -13.74 15.43 13.40
N LYS A 4 -14.15 14.24 13.81
CA LYS A 4 -13.27 13.11 14.19
C LYS A 4 -12.11 12.88 13.20
N VAL A 5 -10.99 12.37 13.68
CA VAL A 5 -9.81 12.01 12.87
C VAL A 5 -9.72 10.48 12.75
N ALA A 6 -9.49 9.98 11.55
CA ALA A 6 -9.22 8.57 11.31
C ALA A 6 -7.74 8.36 10.94
N LEU A 7 -7.06 7.43 11.62
CA LEU A 7 -5.74 6.94 11.24
C LEU A 7 -5.90 5.57 10.57
N VAL A 8 -5.61 5.48 9.27
CA VAL A 8 -5.70 4.21 8.54
C VAL A 8 -4.36 3.47 8.63
N TYR A 9 -4.29 2.44 9.47
CA TYR A 9 -3.05 1.72 9.77
C TYR A 9 -3.23 0.20 9.89
N THR A 10 -2.21 -0.54 9.46
CA THR A 10 -2.03 -1.98 9.71
C THR A 10 -0.55 -2.33 9.64
N ASP A 11 -0.10 -3.31 10.42
CA ASP A 11 1.29 -3.81 10.36
C ASP A 11 1.58 -4.50 9.02
N GLN A 12 0.54 -4.88 8.25
CA GLN A 12 0.68 -5.49 6.93
C GLN A 12 1.33 -4.57 5.89
N TYR A 13 1.41 -3.26 6.14
CA TYR A 13 2.18 -2.33 5.28
C TYR A 13 3.67 -2.70 5.19
N GLY A 14 4.19 -3.44 6.18
CA GLY A 14 5.55 -4.01 6.13
C GLY A 14 5.81 -4.94 4.94
N ARG A 15 4.76 -5.47 4.30
CA ARG A 15 4.87 -6.36 3.12
C ARG A 15 5.26 -5.61 1.84
N TYR A 16 5.09 -4.29 1.78
CA TYR A 16 5.57 -3.49 0.64
C TYR A 16 7.07 -3.27 0.80
N ASP A 17 7.88 -4.28 0.45
CA ASP A 17 9.32 -4.26 0.64
C ASP A 17 10.05 -4.45 -0.68
N PHE A 18 10.68 -3.39 -1.16
CA PHE A 18 11.54 -3.42 -2.35
C PHE A 18 12.91 -4.05 -2.10
N GLY A 19 13.19 -4.53 -0.88
CA GLY A 19 14.44 -5.15 -0.50
C GLY A 19 15.36 -4.21 0.29
N PRO A 20 16.45 -4.77 0.85
CA PRO A 20 17.29 -4.07 1.83
C PRO A 20 18.05 -2.88 1.23
N ASP A 21 18.38 -2.94 -0.07
CA ASP A 21 19.20 -1.93 -0.74
C ASP A 21 18.37 -0.75 -1.30
N HIS A 22 17.04 -0.85 -1.26
CA HIS A 22 16.16 0.19 -1.78
C HIS A 22 15.88 1.28 -0.72
N PRO A 23 15.96 2.58 -1.06
CA PRO A 23 15.79 3.67 -0.10
C PRO A 23 14.37 3.77 0.48
N LEU A 24 13.35 3.38 -0.30
CA LEU A 24 11.97 3.31 0.21
C LEU A 24 11.81 2.08 1.12
N ARG A 25 11.87 2.32 2.43
CA ARG A 25 11.67 1.28 3.45
C ARG A 25 10.26 1.39 4.08
N PRO A 26 9.45 0.32 4.08
CA PRO A 26 8.11 0.35 4.70
C PRO A 26 8.16 0.55 6.22
N LEU A 27 9.30 0.23 6.85
CA LEU A 27 9.56 0.44 8.28
C LEU A 27 9.24 1.87 8.75
N ARG A 28 9.36 2.88 7.87
CA ARG A 28 9.03 4.27 8.18
C ARG A 28 7.58 4.44 8.69
N LEU A 29 6.65 3.63 8.19
CA LEU A 29 5.24 3.69 8.60
C LEU A 29 5.06 3.16 10.03
N LYS A 30 5.70 2.03 10.34
CA LYS A 30 5.71 1.47 11.70
C LYS A 30 6.37 2.44 12.69
N LEU A 31 7.52 3.01 12.33
CA LEU A 31 8.21 3.98 13.21
C LEU A 31 7.36 5.23 13.46
N THR A 32 6.57 5.66 12.47
CA THR A 32 5.62 6.76 12.65
C THR A 32 4.52 6.38 13.63
N TYR A 33 3.93 5.20 13.48
CA TYR A 33 2.91 4.68 14.40
C TYR A 33 3.44 4.53 15.83
N ASP A 34 4.60 3.89 16.00
CA ASP A 34 5.26 3.69 17.29
C ASP A 34 5.60 5.03 17.97
N LEU A 35 5.97 6.06 17.19
CA LEU A 35 6.19 7.41 17.72
C LEU A 35 4.88 8.07 18.18
N MET A 36 3.80 7.93 17.40
CA MET A 36 2.47 8.43 17.80
C MET A 36 2.00 7.79 19.10
N GLU A 37 2.24 6.48 19.27
CA GLU A 37 1.95 5.75 20.51
C GLU A 37 2.76 6.31 21.69
N LYS A 38 4.08 6.45 21.53
CA LYS A 38 4.97 7.00 22.57
C LYS A 38 4.61 8.43 22.98
N LEU A 39 4.04 9.20 22.06
CA LEU A 39 3.55 10.56 22.31
C LEU A 39 2.10 10.59 22.85
N ASN A 40 1.49 9.43 23.12
CA ASN A 40 0.10 9.27 23.55
C ASN A 40 -0.94 9.86 22.58
N LEU A 41 -0.59 10.04 21.30
CA LEU A 41 -1.51 10.61 20.30
C LEU A 41 -2.62 9.63 19.95
N LEU A 42 -2.34 8.32 19.98
CA LEU A 42 -3.31 7.27 19.64
C LEU A 42 -4.46 7.17 20.66
N SER A 43 -4.27 7.67 21.87
CA SER A 43 -5.28 7.67 22.95
C SER A 43 -6.19 8.90 22.94
N HIS A 44 -6.02 9.83 21.98
CA HIS A 44 -6.87 11.01 21.91
C HIS A 44 -8.31 10.61 21.59
N GLU A 45 -9.29 11.10 22.37
CA GLU A 45 -10.73 10.79 22.24
C GLU A 45 -11.36 11.02 20.84
N ARG A 46 -10.68 11.76 19.95
CA ARG A 46 -11.16 12.09 18.61
C ARG A 46 -10.47 11.28 17.52
N LEU A 47 -9.46 10.48 17.87
CA LEU A 47 -8.72 9.65 16.94
C LEU A 47 -9.31 8.23 16.96
N GLU A 48 -9.68 7.74 15.79
CA GLU A 48 -10.06 6.35 15.59
C GLU A 48 -9.04 5.68 14.65
N ILE A 49 -8.50 4.53 15.05
CA ILE A 49 -7.67 3.71 14.16
C ILE A 49 -8.61 2.87 13.29
N LYS A 50 -8.36 2.85 11.98
CA LYS A 50 -9.12 2.05 11.01
C LYS A 50 -8.17 1.11 10.29
N GLU A 51 -8.46 -0.18 10.34
CA GLU A 51 -7.69 -1.16 9.58
C GLU A 51 -8.21 -1.22 8.13
N PRO A 52 -7.33 -1.07 7.12
CA PRO A 52 -7.73 -1.16 5.72
C PRO A 52 -7.92 -2.61 5.28
N ILE A 53 -8.73 -2.78 4.23
CA ILE A 53 -8.78 -3.99 3.42
C ILE A 53 -8.15 -3.71 2.05
N ALA A 54 -7.63 -4.74 1.38
CA ALA A 54 -7.10 -4.59 0.04
C ALA A 54 -8.19 -4.13 -0.94
N ALA A 55 -7.84 -3.19 -1.83
CA ALA A 55 -8.69 -2.80 -2.93
C ALA A 55 -8.95 -4.01 -3.85
N THR A 56 -10.20 -4.14 -4.28
CA THR A 56 -10.57 -5.13 -5.29
C THR A 56 -9.94 -4.77 -6.64
N ARG A 57 -9.72 -5.77 -7.50
CA ARG A 57 -9.25 -5.56 -8.87
C ARG A 57 -10.11 -4.52 -9.61
N LYS A 58 -11.43 -4.62 -9.48
CA LYS A 58 -12.38 -3.67 -10.07
C LYS A 58 -12.18 -2.24 -9.58
N GLN A 59 -11.82 -2.02 -8.31
CA GLN A 59 -11.50 -0.68 -7.80
C GLN A 59 -10.19 -0.14 -8.39
N ILE A 60 -9.16 -0.97 -8.46
CA ILE A 60 -7.85 -0.61 -9.04
C ILE A 60 -8.00 -0.25 -10.53
N GLU A 61 -8.78 -1.03 -11.28
CA GLU A 61 -9.05 -0.83 -12.71
C GLU A 61 -9.91 0.42 -13.02
N ARG A 62 -10.42 1.14 -12.01
CA ARG A 62 -11.06 2.45 -12.24
C ARG A 62 -10.07 3.51 -12.70
N ALA A 63 -8.78 3.33 -12.40
CA ALA A 63 -7.71 4.25 -12.76
C ALA A 63 -6.61 3.59 -13.62
N HIS A 64 -6.42 2.27 -13.48
CA HIS A 64 -5.35 1.54 -14.18
C HIS A 64 -5.87 0.69 -15.34
N ASP A 65 -5.06 0.54 -16.38
CA ASP A 65 -5.33 -0.38 -17.49
C ASP A 65 -5.38 -1.85 -16.98
N PRO A 66 -6.42 -2.64 -17.31
CA PRO A 66 -6.53 -4.03 -16.86
C PRO A 66 -5.34 -4.93 -17.23
N LYS A 67 -4.66 -4.64 -18.34
CA LYS A 67 -3.45 -5.36 -18.77
C LYS A 67 -2.26 -5.06 -17.86
N TYR A 68 -2.11 -3.80 -17.44
CA TYR A 68 -1.08 -3.43 -16.45
C TYR A 68 -1.32 -4.15 -15.13
N VAL A 69 -2.57 -4.14 -14.63
CA VAL A 69 -2.95 -4.81 -13.39
C VAL A 69 -2.67 -6.31 -13.46
N GLU A 70 -2.96 -6.95 -14.60
CA GLU A 70 -2.65 -8.36 -14.82
C GLU A 70 -1.15 -8.66 -14.78
N VAL A 71 -0.32 -7.80 -15.40
CA VAL A 71 1.14 -7.96 -15.39
C VAL A 71 1.71 -7.80 -13.99
N VAL A 72 1.27 -6.78 -13.25
CA VAL A 72 1.67 -6.59 -11.84
C VAL A 72 1.32 -7.82 -11.02
N LYS A 73 0.12 -8.39 -11.22
CA LYS A 73 -0.31 -9.60 -10.50
C LYS A 73 0.56 -10.82 -10.85
N LYS A 74 0.85 -11.07 -12.14
CA LYS A 74 1.71 -12.19 -12.55
C LYS A 74 3.12 -12.08 -11.99
N LEU A 75 3.71 -10.89 -12.04
CA LEU A 75 5.03 -10.62 -11.48
C LEU A 75 5.03 -10.62 -9.94
N SER A 76 3.88 -10.36 -9.31
CA SER A 76 3.70 -10.54 -7.85
C SER A 76 3.81 -12.02 -7.46
N ASP A 77 3.18 -12.90 -8.24
CA ASP A 77 3.16 -14.33 -8.01
C ASP A 77 4.51 -14.98 -8.39
N ASN A 78 5.08 -14.57 -9.53
CA ASN A 78 6.35 -15.04 -10.07
C ASN A 78 7.23 -13.86 -10.54
N PRO A 79 8.04 -13.28 -9.64
CA PRO A 79 8.95 -12.17 -9.97
C PRO A 79 9.95 -12.44 -11.10
N GLU A 80 10.28 -13.72 -11.34
CA GLU A 80 11.27 -14.16 -12.32
C GLU A 80 10.64 -14.62 -13.65
N ASP A 81 9.37 -14.27 -13.91
CA ASP A 81 8.68 -14.64 -15.15
C ASP A 81 9.32 -13.99 -16.38
N ILE A 82 10.18 -14.76 -17.06
CA ILE A 82 10.90 -14.34 -18.27
C ILE A 82 9.99 -14.10 -19.48
N THR A 83 8.72 -14.52 -19.44
CA THR A 83 7.78 -14.31 -20.55
C THR A 83 7.24 -12.88 -20.56
N ILE A 84 7.39 -12.15 -19.44
CA ILE A 84 6.97 -10.77 -19.28
C ILE A 84 8.19 -9.87 -19.47
N GLN A 85 7.99 -8.74 -20.15
CA GLN A 85 8.99 -7.69 -20.28
C GLN A 85 8.61 -6.54 -19.34
N PRO A 86 9.14 -6.50 -18.09
CA PRO A 86 8.59 -5.64 -17.04
C PRO A 86 8.81 -4.15 -17.30
N TYR A 87 9.89 -3.80 -18.00
CA TYR A 87 10.24 -2.42 -18.34
C TYR A 87 9.17 -1.74 -19.22
N LEU A 88 8.41 -2.49 -20.02
CA LEU A 88 7.28 -1.96 -20.79
C LEU A 88 6.13 -1.46 -19.91
N TYR A 89 6.13 -1.84 -18.64
CA TYR A 89 5.15 -1.48 -17.63
C TYR A 89 5.77 -0.61 -16.52
N GLY A 90 6.97 -0.06 -16.74
CA GLY A 90 7.69 0.78 -15.77
C GLY A 90 8.28 0.02 -14.58
N LEU A 91 8.32 -1.32 -14.63
CA LEU A 91 8.87 -2.17 -13.60
C LEU A 91 10.31 -2.58 -13.96
N GLY A 92 11.20 -2.59 -12.98
CA GLY A 92 12.60 -2.95 -13.21
C GLY A 92 13.49 -2.62 -12.02
N PRO A 93 14.78 -3.00 -12.09
CA PRO A 93 15.74 -2.67 -11.05
C PRO A 93 15.88 -1.14 -10.91
N GLY A 94 16.14 -0.68 -9.69
CA GLY A 94 16.22 0.75 -9.37
C GLY A 94 14.91 1.25 -8.78
N ASP A 95 14.13 2.00 -9.56
CA ASP A 95 13.00 2.81 -9.05
C ASP A 95 11.76 2.00 -8.67
N ASN A 96 11.38 1.00 -9.49
CA ASN A 96 10.19 0.16 -9.25
C ASN A 96 10.54 -1.34 -9.27
N PRO A 97 11.30 -1.83 -8.27
CA PRO A 97 11.70 -3.24 -8.21
C PRO A 97 10.51 -4.18 -8.11
N ILE A 98 10.64 -5.34 -8.76
CA ILE A 98 9.66 -6.42 -8.65
C ILE A 98 9.96 -7.21 -7.38
N PHE A 99 8.93 -7.52 -6.61
CA PHE A 99 9.05 -8.39 -5.45
C PHE A 99 7.82 -9.27 -5.31
N LYS A 100 7.99 -10.41 -4.64
CA LYS A 100 6.91 -11.36 -4.40
C LYS A 100 5.83 -10.74 -3.52
N GLY A 101 4.57 -10.80 -3.94
CA GLY A 101 3.45 -10.21 -3.20
C GLY A 101 3.25 -8.70 -3.41
N MET A 102 3.91 -8.10 -4.41
CA MET A 102 3.78 -6.66 -4.69
C MET A 102 2.36 -6.22 -5.07
N TYR A 103 1.57 -7.10 -5.71
CA TYR A 103 0.18 -6.81 -6.05
C TYR A 103 -0.65 -6.67 -4.77
N GLU A 104 -0.55 -7.64 -3.86
CA GLU A 104 -1.27 -7.66 -2.59
C GLU A 104 -0.87 -6.47 -1.71
N ALA A 105 0.43 -6.18 -1.63
CA ALA A 105 0.95 -5.04 -0.88
C ALA A 105 0.44 -3.70 -1.46
N SER A 106 0.48 -3.54 -2.79
CA SER A 106 -0.01 -2.33 -3.46
C SER A 106 -1.53 -2.18 -3.32
N ALA A 107 -2.29 -3.27 -3.45
CA ALA A 107 -3.73 -3.29 -3.31
C ALA A 107 -4.15 -2.89 -1.88
N LEU A 108 -3.39 -3.29 -0.86
CA LEU A 108 -3.62 -2.87 0.52
C LEU A 108 -3.47 -1.36 0.70
N VAL A 109 -2.41 -0.77 0.13
CA VAL A 109 -2.19 0.69 0.18
C VAL A 109 -3.30 1.44 -0.57
N CYS A 110 -3.70 0.96 -1.75
CA CYS A 110 -4.81 1.53 -2.51
C CYS A 110 -6.15 1.45 -1.73
N GLY A 111 -6.40 0.32 -1.08
CA GLY A 111 -7.58 0.11 -0.24
C GLY A 111 -7.61 1.02 0.98
N ALA A 112 -6.44 1.29 1.58
CA ALA A 112 -6.32 2.26 2.67
C ALA A 112 -6.70 3.68 2.24
N SER A 113 -6.24 4.13 1.07
CA SER A 113 -6.64 5.44 0.51
C SER A 113 -8.13 5.50 0.16
N THR A 114 -8.70 4.39 -0.34
CA THR A 114 -10.14 4.30 -0.63
C THR A 114 -10.96 4.41 0.65
N LEU A 115 -10.60 3.66 1.70
CA LEU A 115 -11.24 3.75 3.01
C LEU A 115 -11.15 5.16 3.59
N ALA A 116 -9.98 5.80 3.49
CA ALA A 116 -9.80 7.18 3.94
C ALA A 116 -10.73 8.16 3.20
N ALA A 117 -10.88 7.99 1.88
CA ALA A 117 -11.79 8.80 1.07
C ALA A 117 -13.26 8.57 1.49
N ASP A 118 -13.69 7.32 1.65
CA ASP A 118 -15.05 6.96 2.06
C ASP A 118 -15.41 7.54 3.45
N LEU A 119 -14.45 7.64 4.37
CA LEU A 119 -14.66 8.19 5.71
C LEU A 119 -14.89 9.70 5.73
N VAL A 120 -14.45 10.43 4.71
CA VAL A 120 -14.60 11.89 4.62
C VAL A 120 -15.59 12.34 3.55
N TRP A 121 -16.00 11.43 2.66
CA TRP A 121 -16.98 11.69 1.62
C TRP A 121 -18.39 11.72 2.23
N LYS A 122 -18.90 12.93 2.48
CA LYS A 122 -20.28 13.18 2.91
C LYS A 122 -21.16 13.52 1.71
#